data_AF-A0A0Q4GTR6-F1
#
_entry.id   AF-A0A0Q4GTR6-F1
#
_cell.length_a   1.000
_cell.length_b   1.000
_cell.length_c   1.000
_cell.angle_alpha   90.00
_cell.angle_beta   90.00
_cell.angle_gamma   90.00
#
_symmetry.space_group_name_H-M   'P 1'
#
loop_
_entity.id
_entity.type
_entity.pdbx_description
1 polymer ?
#
loop_
_entity_poly.entity_id
_entity_poly.type
_entity_poly.pdbx_seq_one_letter_code
_entity_poly.pdbx_strand_id
1 'polypeptide(L)'
;MNNILKVFRFAGLSLIIISIIFISNHLISAIVDYNKGLISVHLVKKNVPKDVQVIDGAMFTNSHIGSYEFKPTLLQSILLSNDGIVDNGSNAVFYLILGSIITMLAYLKPKWLENLTENRLWQFVGAGSVLFFALKFLTKFLVDNCVDDLTHHAFKYYYSNIGDVNLNVMSIVAVLTVVYELLSYSRKLKQENDLTI
;
A
#
# COMPACT_ATOMS: atom_id res chain seq x y z
N MET A 1 19.31 27.67 5.58
CA MET A 1 18.91 26.24 5.57
C MET A 1 18.18 25.96 4.27
N ASN A 2 18.69 25.03 3.46
CA ASN A 2 18.21 24.76 2.10
C ASN A 2 16.71 24.40 2.09
N ASN A 3 15.90 25.11 1.31
CA ASN A 3 14.44 24.91 1.27
C ASN A 3 14.06 23.47 0.86
N ILE A 4 14.87 22.85 0.00
CA ILE A 4 14.72 21.45 -0.42
C ILE A 4 14.78 20.50 0.78
N LEU A 5 15.77 20.66 1.68
CA LEU A 5 15.91 19.80 2.87
C LEU A 5 14.72 19.94 3.83
N LYS A 6 14.14 21.13 3.95
CA LYS A 6 12.91 21.33 4.74
C LYS A 6 11.75 20.53 4.14
N VAL A 7 11.56 20.60 2.82
CA VAL A 7 10.49 19.85 2.12
C VAL A 7 10.66 18.35 2.34
N PHE A 8 11.86 17.79 2.17
CA PHE A 8 12.10 16.37 2.42
C PHE A 8 11.82 15.97 3.88
N ARG A 9 12.21 16.78 4.86
CA ARG A 9 11.92 16.50 6.28
C ARG A 9 10.42 16.49 6.56
N PHE A 10 9.69 17.50 6.08
CA PHE A 10 8.24 17.56 6.25
C PHE A 10 7.55 16.38 5.56
N ALA A 11 7.91 16.07 4.31
CA ALA A 11 7.36 14.93 3.59
C ALA A 11 7.63 13.61 4.32
N GLY A 12 8.86 13.38 4.78
CA GLY A 12 9.23 12.18 5.54
C GLY A 12 8.43 12.02 6.83
N LEU A 13 8.33 13.10 7.62
CA LEU A 13 7.55 13.12 8.86
C LEU A 13 6.04 12.93 8.62
N SER A 14 5.48 13.57 7.59
CA SER A 14 4.08 13.41 7.22
C SER A 14 3.75 11.96 6.87
N LEU A 15 4.61 11.30 6.07
CA LEU A 15 4.44 9.88 5.74
C LEU A 15 4.47 8.99 6.98
N ILE A 16 5.39 9.25 7.93
CA ILE A 16 5.46 8.51 9.20
C ILE A 16 4.17 8.70 10.00
N ILE A 17 3.71 9.95 10.17
CA ILE A 17 2.49 10.26 10.95
C ILE A 17 1.27 9.58 10.34
N ILE A 18 1.08 9.70 9.02
CA ILE A 18 -0.02 9.03 8.30
C ILE A 18 0.02 7.52 8.54
N SER A 19 1.21 6.92 8.47
CA SER A 19 1.39 5.49 8.70
C SER A 19 1.03 5.06 10.11
N ILE A 20 1.47 5.82 11.13
CA ILE A 20 1.18 5.52 12.53
C ILE A 20 -0.32 5.61 12.80
N ILE A 21 -0.99 6.65 12.30
CA ILE A 21 -2.44 6.81 12.44
C ILE A 21 -3.16 5.62 11.81
N PHE A 22 -2.75 5.25 10.59
CA PHE A 22 -3.35 4.13 9.88
C PHE A 22 -3.18 2.80 10.62
N ILE A 23 -1.93 2.47 11.01
CA ILE A 23 -1.61 1.24 11.75
C ILE A 23 -2.38 1.20 13.08
N SER A 24 -2.43 2.32 13.80
CA SER A 24 -3.12 2.39 15.10
C SER A 24 -4.62 2.15 14.94
N ASN A 25 -5.25 2.80 13.97
CA ASN A 25 -6.68 2.60 13.69
C ASN A 25 -6.98 1.14 13.32
N HIS A 26 -6.15 0.55 12.46
CA HIS A 26 -6.28 -0.85 12.07
C HIS A 26 -6.15 -1.80 13.26
N LEU A 27 -5.13 -1.61 14.09
CA LEU A 27 -4.92 -2.43 15.29
C LEU A 27 -6.07 -2.29 16.29
N ILE A 28 -6.60 -1.07 16.49
CA ILE A 28 -7.75 -0.85 17.36
C ILE A 28 -8.96 -1.63 16.83
N SER A 29 -9.26 -1.55 15.54
CA SER A 29 -10.36 -2.32 14.94
C SER A 29 -10.16 -3.83 15.08
N ALA A 30 -8.96 -4.33 14.79
CA ALA A 30 -8.62 -5.75 14.95
C ALA A 30 -8.80 -6.24 16.40
N ILE A 31 -8.40 -5.44 17.39
CA ILE A 31 -8.57 -5.75 18.81
C ILE A 31 -10.05 -5.74 19.19
N VAL A 32 -10.82 -4.77 18.70
CA VAL A 32 -12.27 -4.70 18.92
C VAL A 32 -12.96 -5.94 18.38
N ASP A 33 -12.63 -6.37 17.15
CA ASP A 33 -13.24 -7.54 16.52
C ASP A 33 -12.81 -8.85 17.20
N TYR A 34 -11.54 -8.94 17.63
CA TYR A 34 -11.06 -10.05 18.47
C TYR A 34 -11.86 -10.16 19.78
N ASN A 35 -12.06 -9.03 20.47
CA ASN A 35 -12.80 -9.00 21.74
C ASN A 35 -14.30 -9.27 21.56
N LYS A 36 -14.90 -8.84 20.45
CA LYS A 36 -16.28 -9.21 20.07
C LYS A 36 -16.41 -10.69 19.73
N GLY A 37 -15.32 -11.34 19.32
CA GLY A 37 -15.27 -12.76 19.02
C GLY A 37 -15.97 -13.13 17.72
N LEU A 38 -16.16 -12.18 16.80
CA LEU A 38 -16.82 -12.39 15.51
C LEU A 38 -16.21 -11.48 14.44
N ILE A 39 -15.77 -12.09 13.33
CA ILE A 39 -15.41 -11.40 12.09
C ILE A 39 -16.18 -12.03 10.93
N SER A 40 -16.61 -11.21 9.98
CA SER A 40 -17.24 -11.63 8.72
C SER A 40 -16.32 -11.25 7.57
N VAL A 41 -15.97 -12.22 6.72
CA VAL A 41 -15.13 -12.00 5.52
C VAL A 41 -15.80 -12.53 4.27
N HIS A 42 -15.66 -11.81 3.17
CA HIS A 42 -16.14 -12.29 1.87
C HIS A 42 -15.17 -13.29 1.26
N LEU A 43 -15.67 -14.49 0.97
CA LEU A 43 -14.90 -15.60 0.43
C LEU A 43 -15.53 -16.12 -0.87
N VAL A 44 -14.70 -16.76 -1.69
CA VAL A 44 -15.13 -17.46 -2.91
C VAL A 44 -14.77 -18.91 -2.82
N LYS A 45 -15.70 -19.81 -3.16
CA LYS A 45 -15.45 -21.25 -3.13
C LYS A 45 -14.43 -21.65 -4.20
N LYS A 46 -13.46 -22.49 -3.84
CA LYS A 46 -12.47 -23.05 -4.77
C LYS A 46 -13.06 -24.22 -5.56
N ASN A 47 -12.57 -24.40 -6.78
CA ASN A 47 -12.83 -25.59 -7.63
C ASN A 47 -14.31 -25.94 -7.84
N VAL A 48 -15.21 -24.95 -7.90
CA VAL A 48 -16.61 -25.19 -8.24
C VAL A 48 -16.75 -25.32 -9.76
N PRO A 49 -17.44 -26.37 -10.27
CA PRO A 49 -17.83 -26.42 -11.67
C PRO A 49 -18.58 -25.15 -12.05
N LYS A 50 -18.24 -24.54 -13.19
CA LYS A 50 -18.93 -23.34 -13.64
C LYS A 50 -20.31 -23.72 -14.16
N ASP A 51 -21.36 -23.42 -13.40
CA ASP A 51 -22.72 -23.46 -13.92
C ASP A 51 -22.92 -22.25 -14.85
N VAL A 52 -22.94 -22.53 -16.15
CA VAL A 52 -23.20 -21.54 -17.20
C VAL A 52 -24.68 -21.56 -17.54
N GLN A 53 -25.36 -20.44 -17.27
CA GLN A 53 -26.72 -20.21 -17.72
C GLN A 53 -26.70 -19.27 -18.91
N VAL A 54 -27.44 -19.59 -19.98
CA VAL A 54 -27.62 -18.66 -21.11
C VAL A 54 -28.93 -17.92 -20.89
N ILE A 55 -28.86 -16.61 -20.72
CA ILE A 55 -30.01 -15.72 -20.52
C ILE A 55 -29.96 -14.68 -21.64
N ASP A 56 -30.98 -14.64 -22.49
CA ASP A 56 -31.11 -13.71 -23.62
C ASP A 56 -29.86 -13.63 -24.53
N GLY A 57 -29.21 -14.77 -24.75
CA GLY A 57 -27.98 -14.86 -25.57
C GLY A 57 -26.69 -14.45 -24.86
N ALA A 58 -26.77 -14.02 -23.60
CA ALA A 58 -25.61 -13.76 -22.74
C ALA A 58 -25.28 -14.98 -21.85
N MET A 59 -24.00 -15.20 -21.58
CA MET A 59 -23.54 -16.23 -20.64
C MET A 59 -23.45 -15.66 -19.23
N PHE A 60 -24.21 -16.23 -18.30
CA PHE A 60 -24.15 -15.96 -16.87
C PHE A 60 -23.42 -17.10 -16.16
N THR A 61 -22.45 -16.77 -15.31
CA THR A 61 -21.75 -17.73 -14.45
C THR A 61 -21.77 -17.25 -13.02
N ASN A 62 -22.21 -18.09 -12.09
CA ASN A 62 -22.20 -17.77 -10.67
C ASN A 62 -20.75 -17.75 -10.13
N SER A 63 -20.41 -16.68 -9.41
CA SER A 63 -19.09 -16.50 -8.81
C SER A 63 -18.94 -17.15 -7.43
N HIS A 64 -20.01 -17.70 -6.84
CA HIS A 64 -20.04 -18.37 -5.53
C HIS A 64 -19.37 -17.55 -4.40
N ILE A 65 -19.64 -16.26 -4.37
CA ILE A 65 -19.20 -15.34 -3.33
C ILE A 65 -20.16 -15.46 -2.13
N GLY A 66 -19.62 -15.58 -0.91
CA GLY A 66 -20.40 -15.60 0.32
C GLY A 66 -19.65 -14.96 1.48
N SER A 67 -20.35 -14.67 2.57
CA SER A 67 -19.74 -14.20 3.83
C SER A 67 -19.47 -15.39 4.75
N TYR A 68 -18.26 -15.43 5.29
CA TYR A 68 -17.81 -16.44 6.25
C TYR A 68 -17.61 -15.78 7.62
N GLU A 69 -18.40 -16.21 8.59
CA GLU A 69 -18.40 -15.69 9.95
C GLU A 69 -17.75 -16.70 10.91
N PHE A 70 -16.80 -16.24 11.70
CA PHE A 70 -16.07 -17.09 12.63
C PHE A 70 -15.53 -16.31 13.82
N LYS A 71 -15.16 -17.04 14.88
CA LYS A 71 -14.43 -16.48 16.01
C LYS A 71 -12.93 -16.38 15.66
N PRO A 72 -12.38 -15.17 15.51
CA PRO A 72 -11.01 -15.02 15.07
C PRO A 72 -10.01 -15.22 16.22
N THR A 73 -8.82 -15.70 15.87
CA THR A 73 -7.61 -15.49 16.68
C THR A 73 -7.12 -14.05 16.51
N LEU A 74 -6.28 -13.56 17.42
CA LEU A 74 -5.72 -12.20 17.32
C LEU A 74 -5.01 -11.97 15.97
N LEU A 75 -4.26 -12.95 15.47
CA LEU A 75 -3.59 -12.87 14.18
C LEU A 75 -4.59 -12.76 13.03
N GLN A 76 -5.65 -13.59 13.03
CA GLN A 76 -6.71 -13.52 12.02
C GLN A 76 -7.43 -12.17 12.07
N SER A 77 -7.69 -11.63 13.26
CA SER A 77 -8.27 -10.29 13.39
C SER A 77 -7.37 -9.21 12.80
N ILE A 78 -6.05 -9.30 13.04
CA ILE A 78 -5.10 -8.35 12.44
C ILE A 78 -5.10 -8.48 10.92
N LEU A 79 -5.16 -9.70 10.38
CA LEU A 79 -5.09 -9.93 8.93
C LEU A 79 -6.39 -9.60 8.18
N LEU A 80 -7.54 -9.79 8.82
CA LEU A 80 -8.86 -9.87 8.16
C LEU A 80 -9.88 -8.83 8.62
N SER A 81 -9.64 -8.08 9.70
CA SER A 81 -10.54 -6.99 10.13
C SER A 81 -10.60 -5.86 9.08
N ASN A 82 -11.79 -5.27 8.89
CA ASN A 82 -12.06 -4.16 7.97
C ASN A 82 -11.46 -4.36 6.56
N ASP A 83 -11.94 -5.36 5.82
CA ASP A 83 -11.47 -5.73 4.48
C ASP A 83 -9.99 -6.20 4.40
N GLY A 84 -9.36 -6.41 5.56
CA GLY A 84 -8.05 -7.03 5.71
C GLY A 84 -6.87 -6.11 5.40
N ILE A 85 -5.66 -6.60 5.68
CA ILE A 85 -4.41 -5.79 5.53
C ILE A 85 -3.96 -5.61 4.08
N VAL A 86 -4.63 -6.26 3.13
CA VAL A 86 -4.18 -6.38 1.74
C VAL A 86 -4.09 -4.99 1.12
N ASP A 87 -5.16 -4.19 1.26
CA ASP A 87 -5.23 -2.89 0.61
C ASP A 87 -4.48 -1.82 1.41
N ASN A 88 -4.82 -1.64 2.68
CA ASN A 88 -4.30 -0.50 3.40
C ASN A 88 -3.08 -0.79 4.28
N GLY A 89 -2.92 -2.03 4.76
CA GLY A 89 -1.78 -2.42 5.59
C GLY A 89 -0.45 -2.33 4.85
N SER A 90 -0.42 -2.82 3.60
CA SER A 90 0.75 -2.71 2.71
C SER A 90 1.16 -1.25 2.45
N ASN A 91 0.17 -0.37 2.22
CA ASN A 91 0.40 1.06 2.02
C ASN A 91 0.99 1.74 3.27
N ALA A 92 0.46 1.43 4.45
CA ALA A 92 0.94 2.00 5.70
C ALA A 92 2.38 1.57 6.02
N VAL A 93 2.72 0.29 5.81
CA VAL A 93 4.10 -0.20 5.97
C VAL A 93 5.03 0.46 4.94
N PHE A 94 4.60 0.60 3.69
CA PHE A 94 5.37 1.26 2.65
C PHE A 94 5.67 2.73 3.01
N TYR A 95 4.66 3.50 3.42
CA TYR A 95 4.83 4.88 3.85
C TYR A 95 5.71 5.02 5.08
N LEU A 96 5.65 4.08 6.02
CA LEU A 96 6.50 4.08 7.21
C LEU A 96 7.97 3.89 6.85
N ILE A 97 8.27 2.93 5.96
CA ILE A 97 9.63 2.67 5.47
C ILE A 97 10.14 3.87 4.69
N LEU A 98 9.36 4.36 3.72
CA LEU A 98 9.74 5.48 2.86
C LEU A 98 9.96 6.76 3.69
N GLY A 99 9.03 7.08 4.58
CA GLY A 99 9.10 8.24 5.46
C GLY A 99 10.31 8.17 6.40
N SER A 100 10.59 6.98 6.97
CA SER A 100 11.78 6.75 7.80
C SER A 100 13.08 6.97 7.03
N ILE A 101 13.19 6.42 5.82
CA ILE A 101 14.39 6.58 4.96
C ILE A 101 14.59 8.05 4.59
N ILE A 102 13.53 8.74 4.13
CA ILE A 102 13.61 10.16 3.76
C ILE A 102 14.05 11.00 4.97
N THR A 103 13.44 10.77 6.13
CA THR A 103 13.78 11.49 7.36
C THR A 103 15.22 11.22 7.75
N MET A 104 15.65 9.96 7.77
CA MET A 104 17.03 9.57 8.08
C MET A 104 18.04 10.26 7.16
N LEU A 105 17.79 10.27 5.84
CA LEU A 105 18.66 10.95 4.88
C LEU A 105 18.69 12.46 5.09
N ALA A 106 17.54 13.08 5.38
CA ALA A 106 17.43 14.53 5.55
C ALA A 106 18.08 15.05 6.85
N TYR A 107 18.22 14.20 7.87
CA TYR A 107 18.91 14.54 9.12
C TYR A 107 20.38 14.11 9.12
N LEU A 108 20.69 12.89 8.70
CA LEU A 108 22.03 12.30 8.85
C LEU A 108 22.92 12.50 7.62
N LYS A 109 22.35 12.63 6.42
CA LYS A 109 23.10 12.77 5.17
C LYS A 109 22.53 13.87 4.26
N PRO A 110 22.38 15.12 4.72
CA PRO A 110 21.78 16.19 3.93
C PRO A 110 22.52 16.45 2.61
N LYS A 111 23.86 16.35 2.60
CA LYS A 111 24.68 16.50 1.38
C LYS A 111 24.34 15.49 0.27
N TRP A 112 23.85 14.29 0.63
CA TRP A 112 23.42 13.29 -0.35
C TRP A 112 22.15 13.71 -1.09
N LEU A 113 21.20 14.35 -0.38
CA LEU A 113 19.97 14.87 -0.97
C LEU A 113 20.24 16.11 -1.84
N GLU A 114 21.17 16.96 -1.43
CA GLU A 114 21.55 18.14 -2.21
C GLU A 114 22.19 17.76 -3.55
N ASN A 115 23.05 16.74 -3.55
CA ASN A 115 23.79 16.25 -4.73
C ASN A 115 23.06 15.12 -5.49
N LEU A 116 21.76 14.97 -5.31
CA LEU A 116 20.99 13.85 -5.85
C LEU A 116 20.80 13.95 -7.37
N THR A 117 21.57 13.24 -8.19
CA THR A 117 21.39 13.31 -9.66
C THR A 117 20.06 12.71 -10.11
N GLU A 118 19.59 13.11 -11.29
CA GLU A 118 18.36 12.58 -11.90
C GLU A 118 18.39 11.05 -12.03
N ASN A 119 19.48 10.48 -12.54
CA ASN A 119 19.64 9.01 -12.61
C ASN A 119 19.51 8.33 -11.25
N ARG A 120 20.05 8.92 -10.18
CA ARG A 120 19.91 8.35 -8.83
C ARG A 120 18.48 8.47 -8.31
N LEU A 121 17.79 9.57 -8.61
CA LEU A 121 16.38 9.72 -8.26
C LEU A 121 15.54 8.62 -8.92
N TRP A 122 15.75 8.35 -10.22
CA TRP A 122 15.06 7.27 -10.93
C TRP A 122 15.36 5.89 -10.35
N GLN A 123 16.60 5.64 -9.91
CA GLN A 123 16.94 4.40 -9.20
C GLN A 123 16.16 4.27 -7.88
N PHE A 124 16.02 5.35 -7.11
CA PHE A 124 15.21 5.34 -5.89
C PHE A 124 13.73 5.15 -6.16
N VAL A 125 13.21 5.76 -7.24
CA VAL A 125 11.82 5.54 -7.70
C VAL A 125 11.62 4.07 -8.05
N GLY A 126 12.50 3.49 -8.87
CA GLY A 126 12.43 2.07 -9.23
C GLY A 126 12.49 1.15 -8.01
N ALA A 127 13.41 1.41 -7.08
CA ALA A 127 13.49 0.66 -5.82
C ALA A 127 12.22 0.81 -4.97
N GLY A 128 11.65 2.01 -4.91
CA GLY A 128 10.38 2.29 -4.23
C GLY A 128 9.21 1.54 -4.85
N SER A 129 9.11 1.51 -6.18
CA SER A 129 8.09 0.74 -6.90
C SER A 129 8.22 -0.76 -6.63
N VAL A 130 9.45 -1.31 -6.68
CA VAL A 130 9.69 -2.73 -6.35
C VAL A 130 9.27 -3.04 -4.92
N LEU A 131 9.64 -2.18 -3.96
CA LEU A 131 9.24 -2.34 -2.56
C LEU A 131 7.71 -2.31 -2.38
N PHE A 132 7.04 -1.38 -3.05
CA PHE A 132 5.58 -1.26 -3.02
C PHE A 132 4.90 -2.54 -3.49
N PHE A 133 5.29 -3.07 -4.65
CA PHE A 133 4.74 -4.32 -5.16
C PHE A 133 5.10 -5.51 -4.28
N ALA A 134 6.34 -5.59 -3.78
CA ALA A 134 6.76 -6.66 -2.88
C ALA A 134 5.88 -6.72 -1.61
N LEU A 135 5.58 -5.56 -1.02
CA LEU A 135 4.69 -5.47 0.15
C LEU A 135 3.25 -5.87 -0.20
N LYS A 136 2.72 -5.43 -1.36
CA LYS A 136 1.39 -5.83 -1.84
C LYS A 136 1.27 -7.34 -2.05
N PHE A 137 2.28 -7.96 -2.67
CA PHE A 137 2.29 -9.41 -2.87
C PHE A 137 2.43 -10.15 -1.54
N LEU A 138 3.25 -9.65 -0.62
CA LEU A 138 3.42 -10.25 0.69
C LEU A 138 2.13 -10.22 1.50
N THR A 139 1.43 -9.08 1.57
CA THR A 139 0.17 -8.98 2.32
C THR A 139 -0.92 -9.85 1.70
N LYS A 140 -1.00 -9.89 0.36
CA LYS A 140 -1.88 -10.80 -0.36
C LYS A 140 -1.60 -12.26 -0.01
N PHE A 141 -0.34 -12.68 -0.08
CA PHE A 141 0.08 -14.05 0.24
C PHE A 141 -0.29 -14.44 1.69
N LEU A 142 -0.08 -13.54 2.65
CA LEU A 142 -0.45 -13.77 4.05
C LEU A 142 -1.95 -13.96 4.23
N VAL A 143 -2.78 -13.13 3.57
CA VAL A 143 -4.24 -13.23 3.66
C VAL A 143 -4.76 -14.47 2.93
N ASP A 144 -4.25 -14.76 1.75
CA ASP A 144 -4.61 -15.96 0.99
C ASP A 144 -4.32 -17.23 1.79
N ASN A 145 -3.13 -17.36 2.38
CA ASN A 145 -2.79 -18.52 3.21
C ASN A 145 -3.63 -18.58 4.49
N CYS A 146 -3.87 -17.43 5.14
CA CYS A 146 -4.69 -17.39 6.34
C CYS A 146 -6.12 -17.90 6.09
N VAL A 147 -6.73 -17.50 4.97
CA VAL A 147 -8.06 -17.97 4.56
C VAL A 147 -8.02 -19.43 4.12
N ASP A 148 -6.98 -19.82 3.41
CA ASP A 148 -6.80 -21.20 2.94
C ASP A 148 -6.75 -22.18 4.12
N ASP A 149 -5.92 -21.88 5.12
CA ASP A 149 -5.80 -22.66 6.35
C ASP A 149 -7.09 -22.62 7.18
N LEU A 150 -7.69 -21.44 7.35
CA LEU A 150 -8.93 -21.26 8.11
C LEU A 150 -10.09 -22.10 7.54
N THR A 151 -10.12 -22.26 6.22
CA THR A 151 -11.22 -22.91 5.51
C THR A 151 -10.91 -24.31 5.00
N HIS A 152 -9.79 -24.90 5.44
CA HIS A 152 -9.35 -26.23 5.00
C HIS A 152 -9.30 -26.36 3.48
N HIS A 153 -8.76 -25.33 2.81
CA HIS A 153 -8.65 -25.23 1.35
C HIS A 153 -9.96 -25.17 0.55
N ALA A 154 -11.10 -24.97 1.21
CA ALA A 154 -12.40 -24.91 0.53
C ALA A 154 -12.66 -23.55 -0.13
N PHE A 155 -12.07 -22.46 0.38
CA PHE A 155 -12.34 -21.11 -0.08
C PHE A 155 -11.06 -20.30 -0.32
N LYS A 156 -11.20 -19.21 -1.11
CA LYS A 156 -10.19 -18.17 -1.31
C LYS A 156 -10.76 -16.82 -0.89
N TYR A 157 -9.89 -15.89 -0.49
CA TYR A 157 -10.32 -14.54 -0.16
C TYR A 157 -10.92 -13.83 -1.38
N TYR A 158 -12.02 -13.09 -1.18
CA TYR A 158 -12.62 -12.29 -2.24
C TYR A 158 -12.02 -10.87 -2.22
N TYR A 159 -11.19 -10.57 -3.21
CA TYR A 159 -10.69 -9.22 -3.46
C TYR A 159 -11.74 -8.46 -4.27
N SER A 160 -12.56 -7.63 -3.63
CA SER A 160 -13.58 -6.82 -4.29
C SER A 160 -12.98 -5.73 -5.21
N ASN A 161 -11.71 -5.36 -4.99
CA ASN A 161 -11.10 -4.14 -5.52
C ASN A 161 -9.98 -4.36 -6.57
N ILE A 162 -10.12 -5.36 -7.43
CA ILE A 162 -9.10 -5.69 -8.47
C ILE A 162 -8.84 -4.52 -9.44
N GLY A 163 -9.74 -3.53 -9.55
CA GLY A 163 -9.57 -2.33 -10.39
C GLY A 163 -8.65 -1.23 -9.84
N ASP A 164 -8.40 -1.18 -8.53
CA ASP A 164 -7.73 -0.03 -7.88
C ASP A 164 -6.19 -0.05 -7.99
N VAL A 165 -5.60 -1.21 -8.32
CA VAL A 165 -4.14 -1.35 -8.41
C VAL A 165 -3.56 -0.47 -9.52
N ASN A 166 -4.21 -0.40 -10.68
CA ASN A 166 -3.73 0.42 -11.80
C ASN A 166 -3.83 1.92 -11.52
N LEU A 167 -4.90 2.37 -10.85
CA LEU A 167 -5.06 3.76 -10.46
C LEU A 167 -4.05 4.16 -9.38
N ASN A 168 -3.81 3.31 -8.38
CA ASN A 168 -2.80 3.56 -7.36
C ASN A 168 -1.38 3.65 -7.93
N VAL A 169 -1.03 2.77 -8.88
CA VAL A 169 0.27 2.79 -9.55
C VAL A 169 0.43 4.03 -10.44
N MET A 170 -0.59 4.39 -11.23
CA MET A 170 -0.58 5.63 -12.01
C MET A 170 -0.49 6.88 -11.12
N SER A 171 -1.16 6.87 -9.96
CA SER A 171 -1.12 7.97 -9.00
C SER A 171 0.27 8.14 -8.39
N ILE A 172 0.94 7.03 -8.05
CA ILE A 172 2.32 7.04 -7.57
C ILE A 172 3.25 7.61 -8.66
N VAL A 173 3.11 7.16 -9.91
CA VAL A 173 3.91 7.69 -11.04
C VAL A 173 3.65 9.18 -11.25
N ALA A 174 2.39 9.63 -11.24
CA ALA A 174 2.03 11.04 -11.41
C ALA A 174 2.58 11.91 -10.27
N VAL A 175 2.43 11.50 -9.01
CA VAL A 175 2.98 12.21 -7.85
C VAL A 175 4.51 12.29 -7.93
N LEU A 176 5.17 11.21 -8.34
CA LEU A 176 6.63 11.19 -8.48
C LEU A 176 7.13 12.07 -9.63
N THR A 177 6.40 12.13 -10.75
CA THR A 177 6.70 13.05 -11.86
C THR A 177 6.56 14.51 -11.43
N VAL A 178 5.54 14.84 -10.63
CA VAL A 178 5.36 16.18 -10.06
C VAL A 178 6.50 16.54 -9.10
N VAL A 179 6.91 15.59 -8.25
CA VAL A 179 8.07 15.77 -7.35
C VAL A 179 9.36 15.98 -8.15
N TYR A 180 9.54 15.26 -9.25
CA TYR A 180 10.68 15.42 -10.16
C TYR A 180 10.72 16.82 -10.79
N GLU A 181 9.62 17.28 -11.37
CA GLU A 181 9.53 18.63 -11.98
C GLU A 181 9.81 19.73 -10.95
N LEU A 182 9.29 19.58 -9.72
CA LEU A 182 9.56 20.52 -8.63
C LEU A 182 11.04 20.55 -8.23
N LEU A 183 11.71 19.39 -8.17
CA LEU A 183 13.13 19.31 -7.86
C LEU A 183 14.02 19.86 -8.98
N SER A 184 13.66 19.59 -10.24
CA SER A 184 14.34 20.13 -11.42
C SER A 184 14.23 21.66 -11.48
N TYR A 185 13.02 22.18 -11.30
CA TYR A 185 12.75 23.61 -11.26
C TYR A 185 13.51 24.31 -10.13
N SER A 186 13.52 23.72 -8.93
CA SER A 186 14.26 24.28 -7.79
C SER A 186 15.78 24.35 -8.02
N ARG A 187 16.35 23.46 -8.84
CA ARG A 187 17.77 23.50 -9.19
C ARG A 187 18.10 24.56 -10.22
N LYS A 188 17.25 24.72 -11.24
CA LYS A 188 17.39 25.78 -12.24
C LYS A 188 17.37 27.15 -11.58
N LEU A 189 16.40 27.38 -10.67
CA LEU A 189 16.34 28.63 -9.89
C LEU A 189 17.60 28.88 -9.05
N LYS A 190 18.21 27.83 -8.49
CA LYS A 190 19.47 27.99 -7.74
C LYS A 190 20.63 28.36 -8.67
N GLN A 191 20.73 27.73 -9.84
CA GLN A 191 21.76 28.06 -10.82
C GLN A 191 21.61 29.48 -11.37
N GLU A 192 20.38 29.90 -11.69
CA GLU A 192 20.11 31.27 -12.12
C GLU A 192 20.49 32.27 -11.02
N ASN A 193 20.11 32.02 -9.77
CA ASN A 193 20.44 32.90 -8.66
C ASN A 193 21.95 32.94 -8.35
N ASP A 194 22.67 31.82 -8.53
CA ASP A 194 24.15 31.75 -8.39
C ASP A 194 24.90 32.38 -9.59
N LEU A 195 24.24 32.58 -10.74
CA LEU A 195 24.80 33.26 -11.94
C LEU A 195 24.57 34.78 -11.93
N THR A 196 23.66 35.28 -11.10
CA THR A 196 23.24 36.69 -11.06
C THR A 196 23.91 37.49 -9.93
N ILE A 197 24.64 36.82 -9.02
CA ILE A 197 25.44 37.42 -7.94
C ILE A 197 26.93 37.26 -8.30
#